data_AF-A0A4U5WPW6-F1
#
_entry.id   AF-A0A4U5WPW6-F1
#
_cell.length_a   1.000
_cell.length_b   1.000
_cell.length_c   1.000
_cell.angle_alpha   90.00
_cell.angle_beta   90.00
_cell.angle_gamma   90.00
#
_symmetry.space_group_name_H-M   'P 1'
#
loop_
_entity.id
_entity.type
_entity.pdbx_description
1 polymer ?
#
loop_
_entity_poly.entity_id
_entity_poly.type
_entity_poly.pdbx_seq_one_letter_code
_entity_poly.pdbx_strand_id
1 'polypeptide(L)'
;MLVTVFRQVTGPLATADTPGAWWRGLRLLALDGTQFDLPDSTSNGDTFEGPSTTGGIPFGFPQVRAVVLAEIGTHGVLDARLGGYRDGERSLCYPLAGSTGPGDLVIADRGF
;
A
#
# COMPACT_ATOMS: atom_id res chain seq x y z
N MET A 1 4.10 -8.67 16.11
CA MET A 1 5.56 -8.53 15.93
C MET A 1 5.93 -7.90 14.59
N LEU A 2 5.43 -8.39 13.44
CA LEU A 2 5.78 -7.83 12.11
C LEU A 2 5.35 -6.37 11.90
N VAL A 3 4.13 -5.99 12.30
CA VAL A 3 3.70 -4.58 12.23
C VAL A 3 4.61 -3.67 13.04
N THR A 4 5.09 -4.13 14.20
CA THR A 4 6.02 -3.37 15.04
C THR A 4 7.35 -3.13 14.32
N VAL A 5 7.93 -4.18 13.72
CA VAL A 5 9.18 -4.05 12.96
C VAL A 5 8.99 -3.15 11.75
N PHE A 6 7.90 -3.32 11.00
CA PHE A 6 7.56 -2.44 9.88
C PHE A 6 7.58 -0.97 10.30
N ARG A 7 6.85 -0.62 11.37
CA ARG A 7 6.79 0.76 11.88
C ARG A 7 8.13 1.31 12.36
N GLN A 8 9.09 0.46 12.72
CA GLN A 8 10.44 0.87 13.11
C GLN A 8 11.36 1.15 11.91
N VAL A 9 11.11 0.51 10.77
CA VAL A 9 11.98 0.61 9.58
C VAL A 9 11.41 1.50 8.49
N THR A 10 10.10 1.79 8.53
CA THR A 10 9.45 2.72 7.61
C THR A 10 9.63 4.17 8.04
N GLY A 11 9.72 5.06 7.07
CA GLY A 11 9.81 6.49 7.31
C GLY A 11 10.49 7.24 6.17
N PRO A 12 10.63 8.56 6.32
CA PRO A 12 11.32 9.40 5.34
C PRO A 12 12.80 9.03 5.28
N LEU A 13 13.32 8.78 4.08
CA LEU A 13 14.75 8.56 3.82
C LEU A 13 15.36 9.67 2.97
N ALA A 14 14.53 10.38 2.20
CA ALA A 14 14.99 11.44 1.32
C ALA A 14 15.57 12.63 2.10
N THR A 15 16.76 13.06 1.70
CA THR A 15 17.35 14.35 2.07
C THR A 15 17.06 15.40 0.99
N ALA A 16 17.32 16.68 1.28
CA ALA A 16 17.20 17.76 0.30
C ALA A 16 18.03 17.53 -0.98
N ASP A 17 19.18 16.86 -0.85
CA ASP A 17 20.09 16.55 -1.96
C ASP A 17 19.75 15.24 -2.68
N THR A 18 18.72 14.51 -2.24
CA THR A 18 18.35 13.23 -2.86
C THR A 18 17.81 13.45 -4.27
N PRO A 19 18.49 12.93 -5.31
CA PRO A 19 18.04 13.12 -6.69
C PRO A 19 16.64 12.57 -6.91
N GLY A 20 15.77 13.38 -7.55
CA GLY A 20 14.41 12.97 -7.88
C GLY A 20 13.43 12.87 -6.70
N ALA A 21 13.85 13.20 -5.47
CA ALA A 21 12.93 13.19 -4.32
C ALA A 21 12.04 14.45 -4.22
N TRP A 22 12.36 15.51 -4.97
CA TRP A 22 11.71 16.81 -4.84
C TRP A 22 11.27 17.37 -6.19
N TRP A 23 10.09 18.00 -6.20
CA TRP A 23 9.60 18.81 -7.31
C TRP A 23 9.09 20.15 -6.77
N ARG A 24 9.74 21.25 -7.17
CA ARG A 24 9.38 22.62 -6.74
C ARG A 24 9.26 22.79 -5.22
N GLY A 25 10.13 22.13 -4.46
CA GLY A 25 10.14 22.18 -2.99
C GLY A 25 9.14 21.23 -2.30
N LEU A 26 8.38 20.44 -3.08
CA LEU A 26 7.50 19.40 -2.56
C LEU A 26 8.19 18.04 -2.67
N ARG A 27 8.15 17.24 -1.60
CA ARG A 27 8.65 15.87 -1.60
C ARG A 27 7.71 14.98 -2.39
N LEU A 28 8.27 14.23 -3.33
CA LEU A 28 7.52 13.37 -4.22
C LEU A 28 7.22 12.02 -3.53
N LEU A 29 5.94 11.73 -3.35
CA LEU A 29 5.44 10.46 -2.84
C LEU A 29 4.59 9.77 -3.91
N ALA A 30 4.75 8.46 -4.04
CA ALA A 30 3.88 7.60 -4.84
C ALA A 30 2.90 6.86 -3.92
N LEU A 31 1.67 6.77 -4.37
CA LEU A 31 0.65 5.92 -3.78
C LEU A 31 0.20 4.91 -4.83
N ASP A 32 0.33 3.63 -4.53
CA ASP A 32 -0.04 2.55 -5.44
C ASP A 32 -0.55 1.33 -4.69
N GLY A 33 -1.45 0.59 -5.31
CA GLY A 33 -2.02 -0.64 -4.80
C GLY A 33 -1.55 -1.86 -5.57
N THR A 34 -1.29 -2.95 -4.87
CA THR A 34 -0.93 -4.23 -5.46
C THR A 34 -1.63 -5.37 -4.74
N GLN A 35 -1.72 -6.53 -5.39
CA GLN A 35 -2.37 -7.71 -4.88
C GLN A 35 -1.43 -8.89 -4.91
N PHE A 36 -1.38 -9.63 -3.81
CA PHE A 36 -0.53 -10.81 -3.66
C PHE A 36 -1.39 -12.05 -3.43
N ASP A 37 -1.10 -13.12 -4.16
CA ASP A 37 -1.63 -14.44 -3.87
C ASP A 37 -1.01 -14.98 -2.57
N LEU A 38 -1.85 -15.57 -1.73
CA LEU A 38 -1.46 -16.22 -0.50
C LEU A 38 -1.52 -17.75 -0.65
N PRO A 39 -0.75 -18.51 0.15
CA PRO A 39 -0.91 -19.95 0.21
C PRO A 39 -2.36 -20.35 0.51
N ASP A 40 -2.87 -21.34 -0.21
CA ASP A 40 -4.21 -21.87 0.01
C ASP A 40 -4.29 -22.58 1.36
N SER A 41 -4.94 -21.93 2.32
CA SER A 41 -5.17 -22.46 3.65
C SER A 41 -6.49 -21.91 4.18
N THR A 42 -7.18 -22.67 5.03
CA THR A 42 -8.43 -22.24 5.66
C THR A 42 -8.28 -20.89 6.36
N SER A 43 -7.18 -20.69 7.11
CA SER A 43 -6.93 -19.42 7.80
C SER A 43 -6.80 -18.22 6.86
N ASN A 44 -6.10 -18.38 5.72
CA ASN A 44 -5.96 -17.29 4.75
C ASN A 44 -7.28 -17.06 3.99
N GLY A 45 -7.98 -18.13 3.63
CA GLY A 45 -9.28 -18.06 2.96
C GLY A 45 -10.32 -17.35 3.81
N ASP A 46 -10.39 -17.65 5.11
CA ASP A 46 -11.32 -17.03 6.05
C ASP A 46 -10.98 -15.55 6.33
N THR A 47 -9.69 -15.19 6.31
CA THR A 47 -9.23 -13.83 6.67
C THR A 47 -9.25 -12.88 5.49
N PHE A 48 -8.72 -13.31 4.34
CA PHE A 48 -8.46 -12.43 3.19
C PHE A 48 -9.40 -12.71 2.02
N GLU A 49 -10.04 -13.88 2.00
CA GLU A 49 -10.86 -14.34 0.87
C GLU A 49 -10.07 -14.33 -0.45
N GLY A 50 -10.75 -14.63 -1.56
CA GLY A 50 -10.15 -14.68 -2.88
C GLY A 50 -11.20 -14.58 -3.98
N PRO A 51 -10.79 -14.77 -5.24
CA PRO A 51 -11.71 -14.73 -6.37
C PRO A 51 -12.83 -15.76 -6.19
N SER A 52 -14.04 -15.38 -6.57
CA SER A 52 -15.20 -16.28 -6.55
C SER A 52 -16.08 -16.02 -7.75
N THR A 53 -16.75 -17.07 -8.22
CA THR A 53 -17.75 -16.95 -9.28
C THR A 53 -18.92 -16.08 -8.81
N THR A 54 -19.78 -15.65 -9.73
CA THR A 54 -21.01 -14.91 -9.37
C THR A 54 -21.90 -15.68 -8.37
N GLY A 55 -21.79 -17.01 -8.31
CA GLY A 55 -22.49 -17.87 -7.36
C GLY A 55 -21.75 -18.08 -6.02
N GLY A 56 -20.64 -17.40 -5.78
CA GLY A 56 -19.87 -17.50 -4.53
C GLY A 56 -18.97 -18.73 -4.42
N ILE A 57 -18.84 -19.53 -5.48
CA ILE A 57 -17.90 -20.67 -5.52
C ILE A 57 -16.48 -20.10 -5.65
N PRO A 58 -15.59 -20.31 -4.65
CA PRO A 58 -14.21 -19.82 -4.72
C PRO A 58 -13.44 -20.47 -5.87
N PHE A 59 -12.56 -19.70 -6.51
CA PHE A 59 -11.57 -20.21 -7.46
C PHE A 59 -10.25 -19.46 -7.31
N GLY A 60 -9.13 -20.15 -7.46
CA GLY A 60 -7.81 -19.55 -7.25
C GLY A 60 -7.43 -19.41 -5.78
N PHE A 61 -6.38 -18.63 -5.51
CA PHE A 61 -5.80 -18.46 -4.19
C PHE A 61 -6.46 -17.32 -3.40
N PRO A 62 -6.42 -17.36 -2.05
CA PRO A 62 -6.72 -16.19 -1.24
C PRO A 62 -5.77 -15.04 -1.58
N GLN A 63 -6.23 -13.80 -1.45
CA GLN A 63 -5.49 -12.63 -1.94
C GLN A 63 -5.50 -11.50 -0.92
N VAL A 64 -4.32 -10.95 -0.67
CA VAL A 64 -4.16 -9.72 0.13
C VAL A 64 -3.92 -8.53 -0.80
N ARG A 65 -4.65 -7.45 -0.56
CA ARG A 65 -4.40 -6.15 -1.18
C ARG A 65 -3.48 -5.34 -0.28
N ALA A 66 -2.41 -4.80 -0.84
CA ALA A 66 -1.55 -3.84 -0.17
C ALA A 66 -1.65 -2.49 -0.89
N VAL A 67 -1.82 -1.41 -0.13
CA VAL A 67 -1.66 -0.04 -0.64
C VAL A 67 -0.48 0.58 0.08
N VAL A 68 0.46 1.13 -0.69
CA VAL A 68 1.76 1.59 -0.20
C VAL A 68 1.93 3.06 -0.54
N LEU A 69 2.37 3.84 0.45
CA LEU A 69 2.86 5.20 0.28
C LEU A 69 4.39 5.17 0.36
N ALA A 70 5.07 5.58 -0.70
CA ALA A 70 6.53 5.51 -0.79
C ALA A 70 7.15 6.81 -1.36
N GLU A 71 8.38 7.11 -0.97
CA GLU A 71 9.17 8.18 -1.59
C GLU A 71 9.60 7.81 -3.02
N ILE A 72 9.38 8.70 -3.98
CA ILE A 72 9.75 8.43 -5.39
C ILE A 72 11.27 8.39 -5.58
N GLY A 73 12.02 9.26 -4.89
CA GLY A 73 13.48 9.33 -5.07
C GLY A 73 14.24 8.15 -4.44
N THR A 74 13.83 7.71 -3.26
CA THR A 74 14.52 6.64 -2.50
C THR A 74 13.86 5.27 -2.65
N HIS A 75 12.62 5.22 -3.13
CA HIS A 75 11.73 4.06 -3.06
C HIS A 75 11.47 3.55 -1.63
N GLY A 76 11.76 4.39 -0.62
CA GLY A 76 11.52 4.09 0.79
C GLY A 76 10.03 4.10 1.11
N VAL A 77 9.55 3.06 1.81
CA VAL A 77 8.16 2.98 2.27
C VAL A 77 7.96 3.89 3.47
N LEU A 78 7.01 4.81 3.36
CA LEU A 78 6.56 5.66 4.46
C LEU A 78 5.49 4.95 5.30
N ASP A 79 4.51 4.35 4.62
CA ASP A 79 3.41 3.65 5.28
C ASP A 79 2.74 2.68 4.28
N ALA A 80 2.04 1.68 4.81
CA ALA A 80 1.24 0.76 4.03
C ALA A 80 0.01 0.27 4.81
N ARG A 81 -1.03 -0.09 4.06
CA ARG A 81 -2.22 -0.76 4.58
C ARG A 81 -2.44 -2.07 3.84
N LEU A 82 -2.92 -3.07 4.57
CA LEU A 82 -3.32 -4.36 4.04
C LEU A 82 -4.83 -4.52 4.20
N GLY A 83 -5.47 -5.14 3.21
CA GLY A 83 -6.86 -5.55 3.22
C GLY A 83 -7.05 -6.90 2.53
N GLY A 84 -8.22 -7.49 2.70
CA GLY A 84 -8.65 -8.68 1.97
C GLY A 84 -9.00 -8.38 0.51
N TYR A 85 -9.35 -9.43 -0.22
CA TYR A 85 -9.72 -9.39 -1.63
C TYR A 85 -10.87 -8.43 -1.93
N ARG A 86 -11.86 -8.33 -1.03
CA ARG A 86 -13.04 -7.46 -1.19
C ARG A 86 -12.79 -6.02 -0.75
N ASP A 87 -11.66 -5.73 -0.10
CA ASP A 87 -11.35 -4.37 0.32
C ASP A 87 -10.98 -3.50 -0.87
N GLY A 88 -11.63 -2.34 -0.96
CA GLY A 88 -11.37 -1.38 -2.01
C GLY A 88 -10.01 -0.69 -1.83
N GLU A 89 -9.33 -0.45 -2.94
CA GLU A 89 -8.04 0.25 -2.94
C GLU A 89 -8.13 1.66 -2.35
N ARG A 90 -9.20 2.40 -2.68
CA ARG A 90 -9.50 3.72 -2.09
C ARG A 90 -9.71 3.67 -0.58
N SER A 91 -10.42 2.65 -0.06
CA SER A 91 -10.64 2.51 1.39
C SER A 91 -9.34 2.26 2.16
N LEU A 92 -8.37 1.58 1.55
CA LEU A 92 -7.05 1.36 2.14
C LEU A 92 -6.14 2.59 1.99
N CYS A 93 -6.32 3.37 0.91
CA CYS A 93 -5.60 4.61 0.63
C CYS A 93 -5.91 5.72 1.64
N TYR A 94 -7.19 6.06 1.88
CA TYR A 94 -7.53 7.27 2.63
C TYR A 94 -6.85 7.39 4.01
N PRO A 95 -6.72 6.30 4.81
CA PRO A 95 -5.99 6.36 6.08
C PRO A 95 -4.50 6.70 5.94
N LEU A 96 -3.87 6.46 4.78
CA LEU A 96 -2.46 6.78 4.51
C LEU A 96 -2.21 8.28 4.34
N ALA A 97 -3.26 9.08 4.10
CA ALA A 97 -3.14 10.55 4.10
C ALA A 97 -2.69 11.10 5.46
N GLY A 98 -2.89 10.36 6.57
CA GLY A 98 -2.35 10.73 7.88
C GLY A 98 -0.82 10.66 7.97
N SER A 99 -0.17 10.04 6.98
CA SER A 99 1.28 9.86 6.91
C SER A 99 1.95 10.86 5.95
N THR A 100 1.19 11.86 5.46
CA THR A 100 1.68 12.97 4.62
C THR A 100 1.57 14.32 5.35
N GLY A 101 2.24 15.34 4.83
CA GLY A 101 2.17 16.71 5.36
C GLY A 101 2.19 17.81 4.28
N PRO A 102 2.10 19.09 4.67
CA PRO A 102 2.03 20.24 3.75
C PRO A 102 3.19 20.39 2.75
N GLY A 103 4.27 19.64 2.92
CA GLY A 103 5.43 19.60 2.02
C GLY A 103 5.47 18.40 1.07
N ASP A 104 4.42 17.57 1.05
CA ASP A 104 4.37 16.36 0.21
C ASP A 104 3.48 16.57 -1.01
N LEU A 105 3.94 16.06 -2.15
CA LEU A 105 3.17 15.91 -3.38
C LEU A 105 2.96 14.41 -3.62
N VAL A 106 1.72 13.95 -3.40
CA VAL A 106 1.33 12.57 -3.67
C VAL A 106 0.91 12.43 -5.13
N ILE A 107 1.51 11.48 -5.82
CA ILE A 107 1.15 11.07 -7.17
C ILE A 107 0.54 9.67 -7.07
N ALA A 108 -0.60 9.49 -7.71
CA ALA A 108 -1.28 8.21 -7.82
C ALA A 108 -1.79 8.04 -9.26
N ASP A 109 -2.10 6.81 -9.66
CA ASP A 109 -2.69 6.56 -10.96
C ASP A 109 -4.16 7.02 -11.03
N ARG A 110 -4.81 6.81 -12.19
CA ARG A 110 -6.22 7.18 -12.41
C ARG A 110 -7.20 6.38 -11.53
N GLY A 111 -6.80 5.23 -11.02
CA GLY A 111 -7.64 4.31 -10.24
C GLY A 111 -8.06 4.88 -8.88
N PHE A 112 -7.35 5.90 -8.39
CA PHE A 112 -7.60 6.57 -7.11
C PHE A 112 -8.66 7.65 -7.13
#